data_AF-A0A2H3L8V2-F1
#
_entry.id   AF-A0A2H3L8V2-F1
#
_cell.length_a   1.000
_cell.length_b   1.000
_cell.length_c   1.000
_cell.angle_alpha   90.00
_cell.angle_beta   90.00
_cell.angle_gamma   90.00
#
_symmetry.space_group_name_H-M   'P 1'
#
loop_
_entity.id
_entity.type
_entity.pdbx_description
1 polymer ?
#
loop_
_entity_poly.entity_id
_entity_poly.type
_entity_poly.pdbx_seq_one_letter_code
_entity_poly.pdbx_strand_id
1 'polypeptide(L)'
;MSLDAFVMRCWFLWWGSVALVLARKSLVPARIIGVDWEYLCGGNPALLHVRWIYSEGVRPRSVIVDLVHSGGRASATVGYGICAAVLPLATPLEGTCEVSLSATYRSVGPAYTLITRVSMI
;
A
#
# COMPACT_ATOMS: atom_id res chain seq x y z
N MET A 1 30.54 23.27 35.61
CA MET A 1 30.30 22.20 34.62
C MET A 1 31.29 22.41 33.49
N SER A 2 32.13 21.43 33.14
CA SER A 2 33.17 21.61 32.12
C SER A 2 32.54 21.78 30.73
N LEU A 3 33.18 22.57 29.87
CA LEU A 3 32.74 22.83 28.49
C LEU A 3 32.54 21.52 27.72
N ASP A 4 33.43 20.55 27.92
CA ASP A 4 33.39 19.23 27.25
C ASP A 4 32.15 18.42 27.62
N ALA A 5 31.71 18.48 28.88
CA ALA A 5 30.51 17.78 29.33
C ALA A 5 29.23 18.38 28.72
N PHE A 6 29.21 19.69 28.48
CA PHE A 6 28.11 20.37 27.80
C PHE A 6 28.06 20.00 26.31
N VAL A 7 29.22 20.01 25.63
CA VAL A 7 29.33 19.63 24.21
C VAL A 7 28.90 18.18 23.98
N MET A 8 29.37 17.23 24.81
CA MET A 8 28.94 15.83 24.70
C MET A 8 27.43 15.67 24.91
N ARG A 9 26.84 16.39 25.88
CA ARG A 9 25.39 16.33 26.12
C ARG A 9 24.58 16.88 24.95
N CYS A 10 24.99 18.00 24.37
CA CYS A 10 24.37 18.55 23.15
C CYS A 10 24.51 17.59 21.96
N TRP A 11 25.66 16.94 21.81
CA TRP A 11 25.90 15.94 20.76
C TRP A 11 24.94 14.75 20.87
N PHE A 12 24.78 14.17 22.07
CA PHE A 12 23.84 13.07 22.29
C PHE A 12 22.38 13.48 22.07
N LEU A 13 21.99 14.68 22.51
CA LEU A 13 20.63 15.18 22.31
C LEU A 13 20.32 15.40 20.83
N TRP A 14 21.30 15.90 20.06
CA TRP A 14 21.15 16.10 18.63
C TRP A 14 20.94 14.76 17.90
N TRP A 15 21.87 13.81 18.07
CA TRP A 15 21.77 12.50 17.42
C TRP A 15 20.58 11.68 17.91
N GLY A 16 20.24 11.77 19.20
CA GLY A 16 19.04 11.16 19.76
C GLY A 16 17.77 11.71 19.12
N SER A 17 17.69 13.02 18.91
CA SER A 17 16.54 13.66 18.23
C SER A 17 16.46 13.26 16.76
N VAL A 18 17.59 13.24 16.04
CA VAL A 18 17.65 12.76 14.64
C VAL A 18 17.21 11.30 14.54
N ALA A 19 17.72 10.43 15.40
CA ALA A 19 17.33 9.02 15.44
C ALA A 19 15.84 8.85 15.73
N LEU A 20 15.29 9.61 16.68
CA LEU A 20 13.86 9.59 17.01
C LEU A 20 12.99 10.01 15.81
N VAL A 21 13.38 11.08 15.10
CA VAL A 21 12.65 11.56 13.93
C VAL A 21 12.68 10.52 12.80
N LEU A 22 13.83 9.92 12.55
CA LEU A 22 13.97 8.85 11.55
C LEU A 22 13.14 7.62 11.93
N ALA A 23 13.19 7.19 13.20
CA ALA A 23 12.39 6.08 13.70
C ALA A 23 10.89 6.35 13.55
N ARG A 24 10.42 7.57 13.87
CA ARG A 24 9.02 7.96 13.68
C ARG A 24 8.61 7.94 12.22
N LYS A 25 9.43 8.47 11.31
CA LYS A 25 9.16 8.42 9.87
C LYS A 25 9.12 6.99 9.34
N SER A 26 9.99 6.11 9.84
CA SER A 26 9.98 4.69 9.46
C SER A 26 8.77 3.91 9.99
N LEU A 27 7.94 4.49 10.85
CA LEU A 27 6.73 3.86 11.39
C LEU A 27 5.43 4.34 10.71
N VAL A 28 5.51 5.40 9.90
CA VAL A 28 4.35 5.91 9.17
C VAL A 28 3.96 4.90 8.09
N PRO A 29 2.69 4.45 8.03
CA PRO A 29 2.23 3.58 6.94
C PRO A 29 2.42 4.27 5.60
N ALA A 30 2.99 3.54 4.66
CA ALA A 30 2.92 3.94 3.27
C ALA A 30 1.45 3.96 2.85
N ARG A 31 1.03 4.94 2.04
CA ARG A 31 -0.31 5.01 1.47
C ARG A 31 -0.26 4.59 0.02
N ILE A 32 -1.35 4.03 -0.51
CA ILE A 32 -1.50 3.84 -1.95
C ILE A 32 -1.79 5.22 -2.55
N ILE A 33 -0.91 5.69 -3.43
CA ILE A 33 -0.98 7.05 -4.02
C ILE A 33 -1.31 7.05 -5.51
N GLY A 34 -1.21 5.89 -6.15
CA GLY A 34 -1.53 5.72 -7.56
C GLY A 34 -1.96 4.29 -7.81
N VAL A 35 -2.95 4.13 -8.69
CA VAL A 35 -3.47 2.83 -9.13
C VAL A 35 -3.57 2.91 -10.65
N ASP A 36 -3.03 1.91 -11.31
CA ASP A 36 -3.05 1.74 -12.75
C ASP A 36 -3.62 0.36 -13.05
N TRP A 37 -4.26 0.21 -14.21
CA TRP A 37 -4.89 -1.04 -14.59
C TRP A 37 -4.77 -1.30 -16.08
N GLU A 38 -4.61 -2.57 -16.41
CA GLU A 38 -4.49 -3.04 -17.78
C GLU A 38 -5.39 -4.25 -17.95
N TYR A 39 -6.32 -4.15 -18.90
CA TYR A 39 -7.28 -5.21 -19.19
C TYR A 39 -6.85 -5.96 -20.44
N LEU A 40 -6.61 -7.26 -20.29
CA LEU A 40 -6.24 -8.14 -21.40
C LEU A 40 -7.48 -8.93 -21.87
N CYS A 41 -8.09 -8.41 -22.94
CA CYS A 41 -9.08 -9.13 -23.74
C CYS A 41 -8.40 -10.15 -24.65
N GLY A 42 -8.92 -11.38 -24.68
CA GLY A 42 -8.52 -12.40 -25.66
C GLY A 42 -8.03 -13.72 -25.08
N GLY A 43 -7.73 -13.77 -23.79
CA GLY A 43 -7.55 -15.02 -23.03
C GLY A 43 -8.87 -15.56 -22.50
N ASN A 44 -8.99 -16.89 -22.37
CA ASN A 44 -10.05 -17.51 -21.58
C ASN A 44 -9.39 -18.22 -20.37
N PRO A 45 -9.45 -17.66 -19.15
CA PRO A 45 -10.22 -16.46 -18.75
C PRO A 45 -9.56 -15.13 -19.15
N ALA A 46 -10.37 -14.07 -19.23
CA ALA A 46 -9.87 -12.71 -19.38
C ALA A 46 -9.14 -12.28 -18.11
N LEU A 47 -8.13 -11.42 -18.23
CA LEU A 47 -7.28 -11.03 -17.09
C LEU A 47 -7.29 -9.52 -16.89
N LEU A 48 -7.43 -9.09 -15.65
CA LEU A 48 -7.22 -7.71 -15.24
C LEU A 48 -5.94 -7.61 -14.41
N HIS A 49 -4.98 -6.85 -14.91
CA HIS A 49 -3.79 -6.48 -14.16
C HIS A 49 -4.07 -5.18 -13.42
N VAL A 50 -3.93 -5.21 -12.10
CA VAL A 50 -4.03 -4.02 -11.25
C VAL A 50 -2.65 -3.77 -10.68
N ARG A 51 -2.11 -2.57 -10.90
CA ARG A 51 -0.84 -2.11 -10.35
C ARG A 51 -1.08 -0.91 -9.46
N TRP A 52 -0.26 -0.75 -8.44
CA TRP A 52 -0.37 0.41 -7.55
C TRP A 52 0.99 0.83 -7.03
N ILE A 53 1.06 2.08 -6.58
CA ILE A 53 2.27 2.70 -6.08
C ILE A 53 2.02 3.11 -4.63
N TYR A 54 3.00 2.85 -3.78
CA TYR A 54 2.97 3.30 -2.40
C TYR A 54 3.81 4.57 -2.22
N SER A 55 3.40 5.43 -1.30
CA SER A 55 4.23 6.49 -0.76
C SER A 55 5.45 5.94 -0.01
N GLU A 56 6.31 6.85 0.45
CA GLU A 56 7.29 6.53 1.48
C GLU A 56 6.60 6.05 2.76
N GLY A 57 7.24 5.12 3.47
CA GLY A 57 6.74 4.56 4.73
C GLY A 57 6.79 3.04 4.80
N VAL A 58 6.17 2.50 5.85
CA VAL A 58 6.03 1.06 6.12
C VAL A 58 5.13 0.44 5.06
N ARG A 59 5.62 -0.61 4.40
CA ARG A 59 4.81 -1.36 3.42
C ARG A 59 3.75 -2.21 4.13
N PRO A 60 2.57 -2.38 3.53
CA PRO A 60 1.56 -3.24 4.10
C PRO A 60 2.04 -4.69 4.09
N ARG A 61 1.54 -5.45 5.06
CA ARG A 61 1.77 -6.89 5.13
C ARG A 61 0.98 -7.63 4.06
N SER A 62 -0.22 -7.14 3.76
CA SER A 62 -1.07 -7.65 2.68
C SER A 62 -1.91 -6.53 2.08
N VAL A 63 -2.25 -6.68 0.81
CA VAL A 63 -3.23 -5.87 0.10
C VAL A 63 -4.26 -6.83 -0.48
N ILE A 64 -5.53 -6.57 -0.21
CA ILE A 64 -6.65 -7.26 -0.84
C ILE A 64 -7.16 -6.33 -1.93
N VAL A 65 -7.17 -6.82 -3.17
CA VAL A 65 -7.72 -6.12 -4.33
C VAL A 65 -9.07 -6.75 -4.63
N ASP A 66 -10.14 -6.00 -4.39
CA ASP A 66 -11.51 -6.36 -4.74
C ASP A 66 -11.93 -5.59 -5.99
N LEU A 67 -12.44 -6.28 -7.00
CA LEU A 67 -13.08 -5.71 -8.17
C LEU A 67 -14.56 -6.03 -8.14
N VAL A 68 -15.40 -5.01 -8.30
CA VAL A 68 -16.84 -5.13 -8.49
C VAL A 68 -17.19 -4.57 -9.85
N HIS A 69 -17.83 -5.38 -10.70
CA HIS A 69 -18.31 -4.98 -12.02
C HIS A 69 -19.71 -5.57 -12.29
N SER A 70 -20.35 -5.11 -13.35
CA SER A 70 -21.67 -5.57 -13.80
C SER A 70 -21.77 -7.10 -13.96
N GLY A 71 -20.69 -7.74 -14.40
CA GLY A 71 -20.59 -9.16 -14.66
C GLY A 71 -20.15 -10.02 -13.47
N GLY A 72 -19.84 -9.44 -12.30
CA GLY A 72 -19.44 -10.20 -11.11
C GLY A 72 -18.48 -9.49 -10.15
N ARG A 73 -17.88 -10.29 -9.27
CA ARG A 73 -16.85 -9.85 -8.32
C ARG A 73 -15.63 -10.74 -8.44
N ALA A 74 -14.46 -10.12 -8.51
CA ALA A 74 -13.17 -10.81 -8.42
C ALA A 74 -12.39 -10.26 -7.23
N SER A 75 -11.56 -11.10 -6.61
CA SER A 75 -10.72 -10.67 -5.50
C SER A 75 -9.37 -11.39 -5.55
N ALA A 76 -8.30 -10.66 -5.22
CA ALA A 76 -6.96 -11.21 -5.11
C ALA A 76 -6.29 -10.67 -3.85
N THR A 77 -5.58 -11.53 -3.12
CA THR A 77 -4.77 -11.11 -1.97
C THR A 77 -3.30 -11.19 -2.33
N VAL A 78 -2.60 -10.09 -2.10
CA VAL A 78 -1.19 -9.91 -2.42
C VAL A 78 -0.43 -9.61 -1.13
N GLY A 79 0.66 -10.32 -0.89
CA GLY A 79 1.45 -10.17 0.33
C GLY A 79 2.68 -9.27 0.17
N TYR A 80 3.26 -8.86 1.30
CA TYR A 80 4.66 -8.47 1.44
C TYR A 80 5.12 -7.34 0.52
N GLY A 81 4.34 -6.26 0.41
CA GLY A 81 4.75 -5.05 -0.31
C GLY A 81 4.80 -5.17 -1.83
N ILE A 82 4.30 -6.28 -2.41
CA ILE A 82 4.08 -6.40 -3.85
C ILE A 82 3.07 -5.32 -4.30
N CYS A 83 3.26 -4.82 -5.51
CA CYS A 83 2.58 -3.66 -6.09
C CYS A 83 1.67 -4.02 -7.28
N ALA A 84 1.39 -5.31 -7.47
CA ALA A 84 0.60 -5.79 -8.60
C ALA A 84 -0.24 -7.01 -8.21
N ALA A 85 -1.44 -7.09 -8.77
CA ALA A 85 -2.35 -8.23 -8.68
C ALA A 85 -2.86 -8.57 -10.07
N VAL A 86 -3.17 -9.85 -10.29
CA VAL A 86 -3.86 -10.31 -11.50
C VAL A 86 -5.18 -10.92 -11.04
N LEU A 87 -6.28 -10.40 -11.57
CA LEU A 87 -7.61 -10.90 -11.29
C LEU A 87 -8.13 -11.64 -12.53
N PRO A 88 -8.42 -12.95 -12.42
CA PRO A 88 -9.11 -13.67 -13.48
C PRO A 88 -10.58 -13.26 -13.50
N LEU A 89 -11.10 -12.99 -14.69
CA LEU A 89 -12.47 -12.55 -14.92
C LEU A 89 -13.23 -13.66 -15.65
N ALA A 90 -14.36 -14.06 -15.07
CA ALA A 90 -15.25 -15.02 -15.69
C ALA A 90 -16.02 -14.42 -16.87
N THR A 91 -16.26 -13.11 -16.84
CA THR A 91 -16.99 -12.35 -17.85
C THR A 91 -16.17 -11.13 -18.28
N PRO A 92 -16.30 -10.68 -19.53
CA PRO A 92 -15.63 -9.46 -19.99
C PRO A 92 -15.98 -8.25 -19.12
N LEU A 93 -15.03 -7.30 -19.00
CA LEU A 93 -15.29 -6.04 -18.33
C LEU A 93 -16.18 -5.18 -19.22
N GLU A 94 -17.41 -4.91 -18.78
CA GLU A 94 -18.36 -4.03 -19.48
C GLU A 94 -18.85 -2.93 -18.54
N GLY A 95 -18.67 -1.68 -18.97
CA GLY A 95 -19.10 -0.49 -18.26
C GLY A 95 -18.23 -0.15 -17.04
N THR A 96 -18.79 0.69 -16.17
CA THR A 96 -18.08 1.21 -15.00
C THR A 96 -17.80 0.12 -13.98
N CYS A 97 -16.55 0.03 -13.54
CA CYS A 97 -16.09 -0.95 -12.55
C CYS A 97 -15.50 -0.24 -11.33
N GLU A 98 -15.62 -0.82 -10.14
CA GLU A 98 -15.00 -0.29 -8.93
C GLU A 98 -13.92 -1.25 -8.44
N VAL A 99 -12.70 -0.74 -8.26
CA VAL A 99 -11.61 -1.46 -7.61
C VAL A 99 -11.32 -0.87 -6.25
N SER A 100 -11.34 -1.72 -5.24
CA SER A 100 -11.02 -1.40 -3.86
C SER A 100 -9.74 -2.13 -3.45
N LEU A 101 -8.71 -1.37 -3.10
CA LEU A 101 -7.47 -1.90 -2.51
C LEU A 101 -7.50 -1.69 -1.00
N SER A 102 -7.49 -2.78 -0.26
CA SER A 102 -7.47 -2.80 1.21
C SER A 102 -6.08 -3.21 1.70
N ALA A 103 -5.26 -2.23 2.06
CA ALA A 103 -3.89 -2.43 2.52
C ALA A 103 -3.85 -2.58 4.04
N THR A 104 -3.38 -3.73 4.53
CA THR A 104 -3.33 -4.06 5.96
C THR A 104 -1.91 -3.93 6.50
N TYR A 105 -1.76 -3.16 7.57
CA TYR A 105 -0.49 -2.85 8.21
C TYR A 105 -0.41 -3.50 9.59
N ARG A 106 0.80 -3.94 9.94
CA ARG A 106 1.14 -4.42 11.29
C ARG A 106 2.58 -4.00 11.58
N SER A 107 2.76 -2.77 12.04
CA SER A 107 4.07 -2.23 12.43
C SER A 107 4.33 -2.44 13.91
N VAL A 108 3.54 -1.81 14.79
CA VAL A 108 3.61 -1.95 16.25
C VAL A 108 2.20 -1.81 16.81
N GLY A 109 1.73 -2.83 17.55
CA GLY A 109 0.37 -2.86 18.11
C GLY A 109 -0.70 -3.45 17.20
N PRO A 110 -1.97 -3.00 17.29
CA PRO A 110 -3.09 -3.60 16.56
C PRO A 110 -2.94 -3.42 15.03
N ALA A 111 -3.45 -4.40 14.29
CA ALA A 111 -3.51 -4.29 12.84
C ALA A 111 -4.52 -3.21 12.44
N TYR A 112 -4.21 -2.45 11.39
CA TYR A 112 -5.14 -1.49 10.80
C TYR A 112 -5.10 -1.60 9.28
N THR A 113 -6.21 -1.23 8.65
CA THR A 113 -6.40 -1.34 7.21
C THR A 113 -6.74 0.03 6.63
N LEU A 114 -6.03 0.40 5.56
CA LEU A 114 -6.32 1.58 4.76
C LEU A 114 -6.96 1.14 3.45
N ILE A 115 -8.06 1.77 3.08
CA ILE A 115 -8.84 1.43 1.88
C ILE A 115 -8.68 2.55 0.86
N THR A 116 -8.35 2.18 -0.37
CA THR A 116 -8.33 3.09 -1.53
C THR A 116 -9.29 2.54 -2.57
N ARG A 117 -10.22 3.38 -3.03
CA ARG A 117 -11.22 2.99 -4.04
C ARG A 117 -11.02 3.81 -5.29
N VAL A 118 -11.12 3.15 -6.44
CA VAL A 118 -10.96 3.77 -7.75
C VAL A 118 -12.08 3.25 -8.64
N SER A 119 -12.84 4.17 -9.24
CA SER A 119 -13.82 3.85 -10.27
C SER A 119 -13.15 3.93 -11.63
N MET A 120 -13.37 2.89 -12.44
CA MET A 120 -12.89 2.74 -13.82
C MET A 120 -14.10 2.91 -14.72
N ILE A 121 -13.98 3.70 -15.79
CA ILE A 121 -15.02 3.90 -16.81
C ILE A 121 -14.67 3.08 -18.04
#